data_AF-I1IK36-F1
#
_entry.id   AF-I1IK36-F1
#
_cell.length_a   1.000
_cell.length_b   1.000
_cell.length_c   1.000
_cell.angle_alpha   90.00
_cell.angle_beta   90.00
_cell.angle_gamma   90.00
#
_symmetry.space_group_name_H-M   'P 1'
#
loop_
_entity.id
_entity.type
_entity.pdbx_description
1 polymer ?
#
loop_
_entity_poly.entity_id
_entity_poly.type
_entity_poly.pdbx_seq_one_letter_code
_entity_poly.pdbx_strand_id
1 'polypeptide(L)'
;MAVLQVEKLPAELQMEETRVQIASMIKEVRTMADGMKLQDAQDKLVNPQNMLEEVAEQFNPMVGMLRTELLELLKVLKTPETYQWYGRPSALSSETSHDRQQHHFASRGSGDIETVSQMFATDGHVSGAGQDFP
;
A
#
# COMPACT_ATOMS: atom_id res chain seq x y z
N MET A 1 -26.72 3.15 32.34
CA MET A 1 -26.67 3.19 30.86
C MET A 1 -25.20 3.21 30.48
N ALA A 2 -24.69 2.15 29.85
CA ALA A 2 -23.31 2.12 29.39
C ALA A 2 -23.26 2.87 28.05
N VAL A 3 -22.51 3.97 28.02
CA VAL A 3 -22.15 4.64 26.76
C VAL A 3 -21.18 3.67 26.07
N LEU A 4 -21.59 3.07 24.96
CA LEU A 4 -20.69 2.38 24.06
C LEU A 4 -19.67 3.41 23.59
N GLN A 5 -18.50 3.45 24.23
CA GLN A 5 -17.31 4.04 23.63
C GLN A 5 -17.08 3.20 22.38
N VAL A 6 -17.44 3.75 21.22
CA VAL A 6 -16.95 3.27 19.94
C VAL A 6 -15.44 3.39 20.07
N GLU A 7 -14.77 2.28 20.35
CA GLU A 7 -13.33 2.24 20.46
C GLU A 7 -12.77 2.77 19.13
N LYS A 8 -12.19 3.97 19.19
CA LYS A 8 -11.42 4.51 18.09
C LYS A 8 -10.31 3.51 17.86
N LEU A 9 -10.37 2.77 16.74
CA LEU A 9 -9.33 1.81 16.36
C LEU A 9 -7.96 2.50 16.49
N PRO A 10 -6.91 1.81 16.96
CA PRO A 10 -5.55 2.30 16.92
C PRO A 10 -5.22 2.94 15.57
N ALA A 11 -4.50 4.06 15.56
CA ALA A 11 -4.22 4.81 14.32
C ALA A 11 -3.60 3.93 13.22
N GLU A 12 -2.77 2.95 13.61
CA GLU A 12 -2.20 1.96 12.70
C GLU A 12 -3.26 1.07 12.04
N LEU A 13 -4.30 0.65 12.77
CA LEU A 13 -5.40 -0.15 12.22
C LEU A 13 -6.28 0.69 11.27
N GLN A 14 -6.58 1.94 11.62
CA GLN A 14 -7.32 2.85 10.72
C GLN A 14 -6.53 3.11 9.42
N MET A 15 -5.21 3.23 9.54
CA MET A 15 -4.36 3.43 8.39
C MET A 15 -4.31 2.18 7.50
N GLU A 16 -4.19 1.00 8.10
CA GLU A 16 -4.24 -0.25 7.34
C GLU A 16 -5.60 -0.45 6.63
N GLU A 17 -6.72 -0.15 7.30
CA GLU A 17 -8.05 -0.19 6.68
C GLU A 17 -8.13 0.73 5.46
N THR A 18 -7.61 1.96 5.58
CA THR A 18 -7.58 2.92 4.48
C THR A 18 -6.71 2.43 3.32
N ARG A 19 -5.54 1.84 3.62
CA ARG A 19 -4.64 1.26 2.62
C ARG A 19 -5.32 0.10 1.88
N VAL A 20 -6.01 -0.80 2.60
CA VAL A 20 -6.76 -1.92 2.00
C VAL A 20 -7.88 -1.41 1.09
N GLN A 21 -8.61 -0.37 1.51
CA GLN A 21 -9.64 0.26 0.67
C GLN A 21 -9.06 0.84 -0.63
N ILE A 22 -7.92 1.53 -0.54
CA ILE A 22 -7.24 2.06 -1.73
C ILE A 22 -6.74 0.94 -2.63
N ALA A 23 -6.15 -0.12 -2.09
CA ALA A 23 -5.70 -1.28 -2.87
C ALA A 23 -6.86 -1.94 -3.64
N SER A 24 -8.00 -2.14 -2.98
CA SER A 24 -9.22 -2.63 -3.64
C SER A 24 -9.69 -1.70 -4.75
N MET A 25 -9.58 -0.39 -4.53
CA MET A 25 -9.96 0.59 -5.53
C MET A 25 -9.03 0.60 -6.75
N ILE A 26 -7.72 0.45 -6.57
CA ILE A 26 -6.76 0.34 -7.67
C ILE A 26 -7.15 -0.84 -8.59
N LYS A 27 -7.60 -1.96 -8.02
CA LYS A 27 -8.11 -3.11 -8.78
C LYS A 27 -9.38 -2.80 -9.55
N GLU A 28 -10.32 -2.05 -8.96
CA GLU A 28 -11.52 -1.57 -9.67
C GLU A 28 -11.15 -0.65 -10.84
N VAL A 29 -10.25 0.31 -10.60
CA VAL A 29 -9.74 1.25 -11.59
C VAL A 29 -9.07 0.53 -12.75
N ARG A 30 -8.20 -0.45 -12.48
CA ARG A 30 -7.61 -1.30 -13.51
C ARG A 30 -8.69 -2.03 -14.29
N THR A 31 -9.68 -2.60 -13.63
CA THR A 31 -10.77 -3.35 -14.29
C THR A 31 -11.60 -2.45 -15.21
N MET A 32 -11.89 -1.21 -14.80
CA MET A 32 -12.54 -0.21 -15.64
C MET A 32 -11.68 0.17 -16.84
N ALA A 33 -10.39 0.43 -16.62
CA ALA A 33 -9.44 0.81 -17.66
C ALA A 33 -9.15 -0.32 -18.66
N ASP A 34 -9.08 -1.57 -18.20
CA ASP A 34 -9.04 -2.77 -19.05
C ASP A 34 -10.27 -2.87 -19.96
N GLY A 35 -11.42 -2.36 -19.52
CA GLY A 35 -12.66 -2.21 -20.30
C GLY A 35 -12.73 -0.93 -21.14
N MET A 36 -11.63 -0.20 -21.32
CA MET A 36 -11.53 1.09 -22.01
C MET A 36 -12.37 2.23 -21.41
N LYS A 37 -12.82 2.09 -20.15
CA LYS A 37 -13.55 3.13 -19.42
C LYS A 37 -12.60 4.04 -18.65
N LEU A 38 -11.72 4.73 -19.38
CA LEU A 38 -10.65 5.51 -18.77
C LEU A 38 -11.15 6.73 -17.99
N GLN A 39 -12.22 7.39 -18.45
CA GLN A 39 -12.80 8.51 -17.71
C GLN A 39 -13.39 8.04 -16.39
N ASP A 40 -14.21 6.99 -16.39
CA ASP A 40 -14.77 6.40 -15.17
C ASP A 40 -13.66 5.97 -14.19
N ALA A 41 -12.58 5.40 -14.71
CA ALA A 41 -11.41 5.01 -13.92
C ALA A 41 -10.70 6.22 -13.28
N GLN A 42 -10.56 7.33 -14.01
CA GLN A 42 -9.99 8.58 -13.47
C GLN A 42 -10.91 9.19 -12.41
N ASP A 43 -12.21 9.30 -12.69
CA ASP A 43 -13.20 9.89 -11.78
C ASP A 43 -13.24 9.13 -10.44
N LYS A 44 -13.08 7.81 -10.49
CA LYS A 44 -12.99 6.94 -9.31
C LYS A 44 -11.79 7.28 -8.41
N LEU A 45 -10.67 7.74 -8.99
CA LEU A 45 -9.45 8.09 -8.26
C LEU A 45 -9.44 9.51 -7.66
N VAL A 46 -10.25 10.43 -8.19
CA VAL A 46 -10.23 11.84 -7.76
C VAL A 46 -10.58 11.99 -6.28
N ASN A 47 -11.66 11.36 -5.82
CA ASN A 47 -12.10 11.50 -4.43
C ASN A 47 -11.07 10.96 -3.41
N PRO A 48 -10.55 9.72 -3.55
CA PRO A 48 -9.50 9.23 -2.67
C PRO A 48 -8.23 10.08 -2.71
N GLN A 49 -7.82 10.57 -3.89
CA GLN A 49 -6.67 11.46 -4.01
C GLN A 49 -6.86 12.72 -3.17
N ASN A 50 -8.01 13.38 -3.29
CA ASN A 50 -8.34 14.57 -2.50
C ASN A 50 -8.38 14.27 -1.00
N MET A 51 -9.00 13.15 -0.61
CA MET A 51 -9.02 12.72 0.79
C MET A 51 -7.61 12.54 1.35
N LEU A 52 -6.70 11.89 0.61
CA LEU A 52 -5.31 11.72 1.03
C LEU A 52 -4.53 13.03 1.06
N GLU A 53 -4.88 14.02 0.23
CA GLU A 53 -4.27 15.36 0.25
C GLU A 53 -4.69 16.18 1.48
N GLU A 54 -5.93 16.03 1.94
CA GLU A 54 -6.48 16.74 3.11
C GLU A 54 -5.99 16.19 4.46
N VAL A 55 -5.45 14.97 4.50
CA VAL A 55 -4.91 14.38 5.74
C VAL A 55 -3.72 15.20 6.25
N ALA A 56 -3.88 15.79 7.44
CA ALA A 56 -2.87 16.61 8.13
C ALA A 56 -1.61 15.82 8.53
N GLU A 57 -1.71 14.48 8.59
CA GLU A 57 -0.58 13.57 8.78
C GLU A 57 0.27 13.42 7.51
N GLN A 58 0.63 14.53 6.87
CA GLN A 58 1.44 14.55 5.65
C GLN A 58 2.82 13.87 5.82
N PHE A 59 3.25 13.68 7.07
CA PHE A 59 4.49 12.97 7.43
C PHE A 59 4.31 11.47 7.63
N ASN A 60 3.10 10.94 7.58
CA ASN A 60 2.89 9.49 7.60
C ASN A 60 3.39 8.90 6.27
N PRO A 61 4.42 8.04 6.27
CA PRO A 61 5.01 7.52 5.04
C PRO A 61 4.01 6.72 4.21
N MET A 62 3.03 6.07 4.84
CA MET A 62 1.98 5.33 4.15
C MET A 62 1.05 6.28 3.38
N VAL A 63 0.63 7.39 3.98
CA VAL A 63 -0.20 8.42 3.32
C VAL A 63 0.56 9.02 2.13
N GLY A 64 1.84 9.32 2.30
CA GLY A 64 2.69 9.82 1.23
C GLY A 64 2.81 8.84 0.06
N MET A 65 3.09 7.56 0.35
CA MET A 65 3.18 6.50 -0.65
C MET A 65 1.87 6.35 -1.44
N LEU A 66 0.74 6.21 -0.75
CA LEU A 66 -0.57 6.03 -1.38
C LEU A 66 -0.94 7.24 -2.24
N ARG A 67 -0.65 8.46 -1.77
CA ARG A 67 -0.89 9.69 -2.55
C ARG A 67 -0.06 9.72 -3.83
N THR A 68 1.22 9.34 -3.77
CA THR A 68 2.07 9.28 -4.96
C THR A 68 1.57 8.25 -5.95
N GLU A 69 1.21 7.06 -5.47
CA GLU A 69 0.72 5.96 -6.30
C GLU A 69 -0.57 6.32 -7.05
N LEU A 70 -1.56 6.90 -6.35
CA LEU A 70 -2.80 7.34 -6.98
C LEU A 70 -2.57 8.46 -8.00
N LEU A 71 -1.66 9.40 -7.70
CA LEU A 71 -1.28 10.47 -8.64
C LEU A 71 -0.57 9.91 -9.88
N GLU A 72 0.27 8.89 -9.74
CA GLU A 72 0.92 8.22 -10.86
C GLU A 72 -0.09 7.48 -11.74
N LEU A 73 -1.05 6.76 -11.14
CA LEU A 73 -2.14 6.11 -11.87
C LEU A 73 -2.99 7.13 -12.66
N LEU A 74 -3.35 8.26 -12.06
CA LEU A 74 -4.06 9.35 -12.75
C LEU A 74 -3.28 9.85 -13.98
N LYS A 75 -1.95 9.96 -13.91
CA LYS A 75 -1.12 10.42 -15.04
C LYS A 75 -1.15 9.48 -16.23
N VAL A 76 -1.16 8.17 -15.98
CA VAL A 76 -1.06 7.13 -17.02
C VAL A 76 -2.42 6.68 -17.57
N LEU A 77 -3.53 7.00 -16.89
CA LEU A 77 -4.90 6.71 -17.34
C LEU A 77 -5.44 7.69 -18.42
N LYS A 78 -4.62 8.64 -18.90
CA LYS A 78 -5.07 9.70 -19.82
C LYS A 78 -5.50 9.20 -21.20
N THR A 79 -4.78 8.23 -21.76
CA THR A 79 -5.11 7.65 -23.07
C THR A 79 -5.00 6.12 -23.03
N PRO A 80 -5.66 5.39 -23.95
CA PRO A 80 -5.54 3.94 -24.02
C PRO A 80 -4.10 3.47 -24.19
N GLU A 81 -3.31 4.20 -24.98
CA GLU A 81 -1.91 3.88 -25.22
C GLU A 81 -1.06 4.04 -23.94
N THR A 82 -1.19 5.17 -23.23
CA THR A 82 -0.43 5.37 -21.98
C THR A 82 -0.85 4.36 -20.91
N TYR A 83 -2.13 4.03 -20.85
CA TYR A 83 -2.62 3.00 -19.94
C TYR A 83 -2.05 1.64 -20.31
N GLN A 84 -2.10 1.23 -21.58
CA GLN A 84 -1.64 -0.09 -21.99
C GLN A 84 -0.14 -0.30 -21.74
N TRP A 85 0.68 0.71 -22.06
CA TRP A 85 2.14 0.60 -21.94
C TRP A 85 2.66 0.82 -20.52
N TYR A 86 2.03 1.73 -19.75
CA TYR A 86 2.54 2.15 -18.45
C TYR A 86 1.52 1.92 -17.33
N GLY A 87 0.25 2.28 -17.53
CA GLY A 87 -0.76 2.21 -16.47
C GLY A 87 -1.10 0.80 -16.00
N ARG A 88 -1.32 -0.12 -16.94
CA ARG A 88 -1.68 -1.51 -16.65
C ARG A 88 -0.58 -2.26 -15.89
N PRO A 89 0.70 -2.25 -16.31
CA PRO A 89 1.76 -2.88 -15.52
C PRO A 89 1.94 -2.21 -14.16
N SER A 90 1.84 -0.88 -14.05
CA SER A 90 1.91 -0.19 -12.77
C SER A 90 0.80 -0.62 -11.82
N ALA A 91 -0.47 -0.62 -12.25
CA ALA A 91 -1.61 -1.04 -11.42
C ALA A 91 -1.48 -2.49 -10.93
N LEU A 92 -1.01 -3.41 -11.79
CA LEU A 92 -0.76 -4.81 -11.39
C LEU A 92 0.37 -4.93 -10.37
N SER A 93 1.42 -4.12 -10.51
CA SER A 93 2.51 -4.06 -9.54
C SER A 93 2.01 -3.54 -8.18
N SER A 94 1.22 -2.48 -8.19
CA SER A 94 0.56 -1.90 -7.01
C SER A 94 -0.33 -2.92 -6.29
N GLU A 95 -1.22 -3.60 -7.02
CA GLU A 95 -2.07 -4.69 -6.49
C GLU A 95 -1.22 -5.77 -5.79
N THR A 96 -0.17 -6.26 -6.47
CA THR A 96 0.70 -7.32 -5.93
C THR A 96 1.46 -6.86 -4.68
N SER A 97 1.92 -5.60 -4.66
CA SER A 97 2.63 -5.01 -3.51
C SER A 97 1.71 -4.94 -2.29
N HIS A 98 0.49 -4.45 -2.48
CA HIS A 98 -0.50 -4.32 -1.42
C HIS A 98 -0.98 -5.66 -0.87
N ASP A 99 -1.14 -6.67 -1.72
CA ASP A 99 -1.46 -8.03 -1.27
C ASP A 99 -0.36 -8.57 -0.34
N ARG A 100 0.91 -8.36 -0.70
CA ARG A 100 2.05 -8.73 0.17
C ARG A 100 2.06 -7.96 1.48
N GLN A 101 1.77 -6.65 1.45
CA GLN A 101 1.68 -5.82 2.66
C GLN A 101 0.57 -6.32 3.60
N GLN A 102 -0.58 -6.73 3.05
CA GLN A 102 -1.66 -7.32 3.83
C GLN A 102 -1.22 -8.63 4.51
N HIS A 103 -0.49 -9.49 3.79
CA HIS A 103 0.08 -10.70 4.38
C HIS A 103 1.05 -10.39 5.52
N HIS A 104 1.87 -9.33 5.40
CA HIS A 104 2.75 -8.89 6.50
C HIS A 104 1.95 -8.37 7.70
N PHE A 105 0.90 -7.58 7.49
CA PHE A 105 0.06 -7.05 8.57
C PHE A 105 -0.69 -8.17 9.30
N ALA A 106 -1.30 -9.10 8.55
CA ALA A 106 -2.01 -10.24 9.10
C ALA A 106 -1.10 -11.22 9.86
N SER A 107 0.14 -11.42 9.40
CA SER A 107 1.11 -12.33 10.04
C SER A 107 1.70 -11.77 11.34
N ARG A 108 1.69 -10.44 11.53
CA ARG A 108 2.18 -9.77 12.75
C ARG A 108 1.13 -9.69 13.86
N GLY A 109 -0.10 -10.16 13.62
CA GLY A 109 -1.14 -10.30 14.62
C GLY A 109 -1.37 -9.06 15.47
N SER A 110 -1.61 -7.88 14.88
CA SER A 110 -2.12 -6.66 15.53
C SER A 110 -1.65 -6.38 16.98
N GLY A 111 -0.39 -6.65 17.31
CA GLY A 111 0.07 -6.57 18.69
C GLY A 111 1.44 -7.20 18.93
N ASP A 112 2.48 -6.69 18.27
CA ASP A 112 3.74 -6.39 18.97
C ASP A 112 4.70 -5.62 18.06
N ILE A 113 4.93 -4.36 18.41
CA ILE A 113 5.87 -3.44 17.77
C ILE A 113 7.32 -3.99 17.86
N GLU A 114 7.59 -4.91 18.80
CA GLU A 114 8.90 -5.55 18.96
C GLU A 114 9.30 -6.48 17.81
N THR A 115 8.32 -7.04 17.09
CA THR A 115 8.58 -7.96 15.96
C THR A 115 9.21 -7.23 14.76
N VAL A 116 9.03 -5.91 14.66
CA VAL A 116 9.58 -5.10 13.55
C VAL A 116 11.10 -4.98 13.66
N SER A 117 11.67 -5.00 14.87
CA SER A 117 13.14 -4.94 15.07
C SER A 117 13.85 -6.25 14.70
N GLN A 118 13.16 -7.39 14.74
CA GLN A 118 13.81 -8.69 14.49
C GLN A 118 13.93 -9.04 12.99
N MET A 119 13.19 -8.38 12.10
CA MET A 119 13.26 -8.63 10.65
C MET A 119 14.49 -8.01 9.96
N PHE A 120 15.27 -7.16 10.65
CA PHE A 120 16.52 -6.58 10.13
C PHE A 120 17.80 -7.13 10.79
N ALA A 121 17.67 -8.07 11.73
CA ALA A 121 18.83 -8.78 12.28
C ALA A 121 19.18 -9.97 11.35
N THR A 122 19.70 -9.67 10.16
CA THR A 122 20.36 -10.69 9.34
C THR A 122 21.55 -11.24 10.10
N ASP A 123 21.56 -12.55 10.28
CA ASP A 123 22.66 -13.42 10.70
C ASP A 123 24.06 -12.80 10.61
N GLY A 124 24.59 -12.44 11.77
CA GLY A 124 26.02 -12.25 12.00
C GLY A 124 26.63 -13.44 12.75
N HIS A 125 26.21 -14.68 12.46
CA HIS A 125 26.85 -15.86 13.00
C HIS A 125 28.14 -16.15 12.21
N VAL A 126 29.23 -15.47 12.58
CA VAL A 126 30.58 -15.84 12.13
C VAL A 126 30.97 -17.12 12.87
N SER A 127 30.64 -18.27 12.27
CA SER A 127 31.20 -19.55 12.67
C SER A 127 32.59 -19.68 12.06
N GLY A 128 33.59 -19.85 12.92
CA GLY A 128 34.98 -19.95 12.53
C GLY A 128 35.29 -21.22 11.72
N ALA A 129 36.20 -21.07 10.77
CA ALA A 129 37.04 -22.15 10.29
C ALA A 129 38.38 -21.52 9.86
N GLY A 130 39.28 -21.36 10.82
CA GLY A 130 40.70 -21.20 10.53
C GLY A 130 41.18 -22.53 9.94
N GLN A 131 41.30 -22.57 8.62
CA GLN A 131 42.00 -23.63 7.93
C GLN A 131 43.48 -23.24 7.89
N ASP A 132 44.27 -23.91 8.72
CA ASP A 132 45.70 -24.11 8.50
C ASP A 132 45.91 -24.79 7.14
N PHE A 133 46.79 -24.26 6.31
CA PHE A 133 47.56 -25.00 5.29
C PHE A 133 48.75 -24.13 4.82
N PRO A 134 49.82 -24.75 4.29
CA PRO A 134 51.19 -24.79 4.83
C PRO A 134 52.06 -23.54 4.62
#